data_AF-A0A2M8EF48-F1
#
_entry.id   AF-A0A2M8EF48-F1
#
_cell.length_a   1.000
_cell.length_b   1.000
_cell.length_c   1.000
_cell.angle_alpha   90.00
_cell.angle_beta   90.00
_cell.angle_gamma   90.00
#
_symmetry.space_group_name_H-M   'P 1'
#
loop_
_entity.id
_entity.type
_entity.pdbx_description
1 polymer ?
#
loop_
_entity_poly.entity_id
_entity_poly.type
_entity_poly.pdbx_seq_one_letter_code
_entity_poly.pdbx_strand_id
1 'polypeptide(L)' 'GWLETALRLGCVAVVCDHTLWDKSSVTQAQSAGLRTLSYTVNEEAEAQRLWDLGTDGIITDRVDLFSPA' A
#
# COMPACT_ATOMS: atom_id res chain seq x y z
N GLY A 1 17.21 5.64 2.72
CA GLY A 1 16.02 5.47 1.87
C GLY A 1 14.76 5.80 2.64
N TRP A 2 13.60 5.45 2.07
CA TRP A 2 12.30 5.64 2.72
C TRP A 2 12.16 4.74 3.96
N LEU A 3 12.67 3.50 3.90
CA LEU A 3 12.52 2.50 4.96
C LEU A 3 13.22 2.92 6.25
N GLU A 4 14.48 3.33 6.17
CA GLU A 4 15.25 3.77 7.36
C GLU A 4 14.65 5.03 7.97
N THR A 5 14.04 5.89 7.14
CA THR A 5 13.33 7.09 7.62
C THR A 5 12.04 6.69 8.34
N ALA A 6 11.25 5.78 7.79
CA ALA A 6 10.03 5.27 8.42
C ALA A 6 10.34 4.63 9.79
N LEU A 7 11.38 3.80 9.86
CA LEU A 7 11.83 3.19 11.11
C LEU A 7 12.29 4.22 12.13
N ARG A 8 13.10 5.20 11.72
CA ARG A 8 13.59 6.28 12.61
C ARG A 8 12.45 7.13 13.18
N LEU A 9 11.39 7.33 12.41
CA LEU A 9 10.23 8.11 12.82
C LEU A 9 9.22 7.29 13.64
N GLY A 10 9.43 5.98 13.81
CA GLY A 10 8.47 5.11 14.48
C GLY A 10 7.16 4.97 13.70
N CYS A 11 7.22 5.02 12.37
CA CYS A 11 6.05 4.81 11.54
C CYS A 11 5.48 3.41 11.74
N VAL A 12 4.16 3.29 11.58
CA VAL A 12 3.44 2.00 11.60
C VAL A 12 2.92 1.60 10.21
N ALA A 13 3.04 2.50 9.24
CA ALA A 13 2.59 2.30 7.87
C ALA A 13 3.42 3.14 6.89
N VAL A 14 3.44 2.70 5.64
CA VAL A 14 3.92 3.46 4.48
C VAL A 14 2.78 3.57 3.49
N VAL A 15 2.54 4.80 3.06
CA VAL A 15 1.52 5.15 2.08
C VAL A 15 2.24 5.81 0.91
N CYS A 16 2.09 5.25 -0.29
CA CYS A 16 2.73 5.78 -1.50
C CYS A 16 1.83 5.68 -2.73
N ASP A 17 2.27 6.23 -3.85
CA ASP A 17 1.63 6.01 -5.15
C ASP A 17 1.56 4.51 -5.44
N HIS A 18 0.38 4.03 -5.84
CA HIS A 18 0.12 2.60 -6.05
C HIS A 18 1.09 1.93 -7.02
N THR A 19 1.60 2.67 -8.01
CA THR A 19 2.53 2.16 -9.03
C THR A 19 3.92 1.85 -8.47
N LEU A 20 4.27 2.36 -7.28
CA LEU A 20 5.58 2.15 -6.66
C LEU A 20 5.68 0.82 -5.92
N TRP A 21 4.56 0.14 -5.67
CA TRP A 21 4.57 -1.18 -5.05
C TRP A 21 4.97 -2.27 -6.05
N ASP A 22 6.01 -3.00 -5.66
CA ASP A 22 6.40 -4.28 -6.23
C ASP A 22 6.57 -5.32 -5.11
N LYS A 23 6.83 -6.57 -5.47
CA LYS A 23 7.00 -7.65 -4.50
C LYS A 23 8.14 -7.39 -3.49
N SER A 24 9.21 -6.73 -3.93
CA SER A 24 10.40 -6.48 -3.11
C SER A 24 10.10 -5.43 -2.03
N SER A 25 9.53 -4.30 -2.43
CA SER A 25 9.18 -3.19 -1.56
C SER A 25 8.08 -3.57 -0.57
N VAL A 26 7.06 -4.33 -0.99
CA VAL A 26 6.04 -4.86 -0.08
C VAL A 26 6.67 -5.79 0.97
N THR A 27 7.53 -6.72 0.54
CA THR A 27 8.24 -7.63 1.46
C THR A 27 9.11 -6.86 2.46
N GLN A 28 9.81 -5.82 2.02
CA GLN A 28 10.64 -4.99 2.90
C GLN A 28 9.80 -4.26 3.95
N ALA A 29 8.68 -3.65 3.55
CA ALA A 29 7.78 -2.94 4.46
C ALA A 29 7.18 -3.89 5.50
N GLN A 30 6.65 -5.04 5.05
CA GLN A 30 6.03 -6.03 5.93
C GLN A 30 7.04 -6.68 6.88
N SER A 31 8.26 -6.96 6.41
CA SER A 31 9.34 -7.49 7.28
C SER A 31 9.77 -6.49 8.36
N ALA A 32 9.56 -5.19 8.11
CA ALA A 32 9.77 -4.12 9.08
C ALA A 32 8.55 -3.87 10.00
N GLY A 33 7.46 -4.64 9.86
CA GLY A 33 6.24 -4.48 10.63
C GLY A 33 5.37 -3.29 10.20
N LEU A 34 5.61 -2.75 9.00
CA LEU A 34 4.88 -1.61 8.46
C LEU A 34 3.69 -2.08 7.63
N ARG A 35 2.53 -1.45 7.80
CA ARG A 35 1.39 -1.61 6.88
C ARG A 35 1.69 -0.93 5.54
N THR A 36 1.15 -1.49 4.48
CA THR A 36 1.36 -1.10 3.09
C THR A 36 0.07 -0.59 2.48
N LEU A 37 -0.02 0.72 2.25
CA LEU A 37 -1.21 1.34 1.65
C LEU A 37 -0.82 2.13 0.41
N SER A 38 -1.81 2.47 -0.43
CA SER A 38 -1.56 3.29 -1.61
C SER A 38 -2.72 4.18 -2.04
N TYR A 39 -2.40 5.24 -2.79
CA TYR A 39 -3.35 6.16 -3.42
C TYR A 39 -2.98 6.41 -4.90
N THR A 40 -3.88 6.90 -5.75
CA THR A 40 -5.35 6.84 -5.65
C THR A 40 -5.83 5.73 -6.56
N VAL A 41 -6.38 4.65 -6.00
CA VAL A 41 -6.70 3.43 -6.74
C VAL A 41 -8.16 3.46 -7.16
N ASN A 42 -8.42 3.92 -8.38
CA ASN A 42 -9.78 4.08 -8.90
C ASN A 42 -10.24 2.92 -9.81
N GLU A 43 -9.31 2.07 -10.24
CA GLU A 43 -9.56 0.98 -11.19
C GLU A 43 -9.52 -0.39 -10.50
N GLU A 44 -10.49 -1.26 -10.80
CA GLU A 44 -10.61 -2.60 -10.22
C GLU A 44 -9.38 -3.48 -10.51
N ALA A 45 -8.85 -3.42 -11.73
CA ALA A 45 -7.66 -4.18 -12.10
C ALA A 45 -6.44 -3.80 -11.27
N GLU A 46 -6.33 -2.52 -10.89
CA GLU A 46 -5.22 -2.03 -10.08
C GLU A 46 -5.40 -2.41 -8.60
N ALA A 47 -6.63 -2.34 -8.09
CA ALA A 47 -6.97 -2.87 -6.77
C ALA A 47 -6.64 -4.37 -6.68
N GLN A 48 -6.99 -5.15 -7.70
CA GLN A 48 -6.68 -6.58 -7.76
C GLN A 48 -5.15 -6.83 -7.79
N ARG A 49 -4.40 -6.06 -8.58
CA ARG A 49 -2.93 -6.18 -8.63
C ARG A 49 -2.30 -5.95 -7.25
N LEU A 50 -2.76 -4.93 -6.52
CA LEU A 50 -2.27 -4.62 -5.17
C LEU A 50 -2.67 -5.69 -4.15
N TRP A 51 -3.88 -6.23 -4.28
CA TRP A 51 -4.35 -7.35 -3.47
C TRP A 51 -3.49 -8.60 -3.69
N ASP A 52 -3.15 -8.91 -4.94
CA ASP A 52 -2.28 -10.04 -5.30
C ASP A 52 -0.83 -9.84 -4.81
N LEU A 53 -0.38 -8.58 -4.70
CA LEU A 53 0.88 -8.24 -4.04
C LEU A 53 0.82 -8.38 -2.51
N GLY A 54 -0.39 -8.44 -1.94
CA GLY A 54 -0.63 -8.59 -0.51
C GLY A 54 -0.54 -7.28 0.27
N THR A 55 -0.90 -6.15 -0.34
CA THR A 55 -0.93 -4.86 0.39
C THR A 55 -2.12 -4.77 1.35
N ASP A 56 -2.00 -3.91 2.37
CA ASP A 56 -2.98 -3.82 3.47
C ASP A 56 -4.19 -2.93 3.16
N GLY A 57 -4.11 -2.07 2.14
CA GLY A 57 -5.25 -1.23 1.78
C GLY A 57 -5.00 -0.25 0.63
N ILE A 58 -6.10 0.34 0.18
CA ILE A 58 -6.13 1.35 -0.88
C ILE A 58 -6.90 2.58 -0.43
N ILE A 59 -6.56 3.71 -1.02
CA ILE A 59 -7.28 4.98 -0.92
C ILE A 59 -7.85 5.24 -2.31
N THR A 60 -9.16 5.47 -2.40
CA THR A 60 -9.90 5.55 -3.67
C THR A 60 -10.90 6.70 -3.64
N ASP A 61 -11.13 7.32 -4.79
CA ASP A 61 -12.24 8.25 -4.99
C ASP A 61 -13.54 7.50 -5.34
N ARG A 62 -13.42 6.23 -5.75
CA ARG A 62 -14.53 5.39 -6.22
C ARG A 62 -15.17 4.59 -5.09
N VAL A 63 -15.62 5.30 -4.06
CA VAL A 63 -16.40 4.70 -2.94
C VAL A 63 -17.75 4.12 -3.38
N ASP A 64 -18.20 4.46 -4.58
CA ASP A 64 -19.35 3.85 -5.26
C ASP A 64 -19.02 2.45 -5.82
N LEU A 65 -17.75 2.17 -6.12
CA LEU A 65 -17.28 0.91 -6.70
C LEU A 65 -16.72 -0.04 -5.64
N PHE A 66 -15.99 0.48 -4.65
CA PHE A 66 -15.32 -0.31 -3.63
C PHE A 66 -16.06 -0.25 -2.28
N SER A 67 -16.46 -1.42 -1.77
CA SER A 67 -17.05 -1.57 -0.44
C SER A 67 -15.97 -1.53 0.66
N PRO A 68 -16.19 -0.85 1.80
CA PRO A 68 -15.31 -0.92 2.97
C PRO A 68 -15.38 -2.25 3.73
N ALA A 69 -16.41 -3.06 3.46
CA ALA A 69 -16.76 -4.31 4.16
C ALA A 69 -16.48 -5.53 3.29
#